data_AF-A0A814JB39-F1
#
_entry.id   AF-A0A814JB39-F1
#
_cell.length_a   1.000
_cell.length_b   1.000
_cell.length_c   1.000
_cell.angle_alpha   90.00
_cell.angle_beta   90.00
_cell.angle_gamma   90.00
#
_symmetry.space_group_name_H-M   'P 1'
#
loop_
_entity.id
_entity.type
_entity.pdbx_description
1 polymer ?
#
loop_
_entity_poly.entity_id
_entity_poly.type
_entity_poly.pdbx_seq_one_letter_code
_entity_poly.pdbx_strand_id
1 'polypeptide(L)'
;MWLRSTLSSAKFRDVSSYRRLHSYNITVVILDSIFAFIRIIIFYSGYRDDNGKNKSVGDNSTALIGYIIDMIGSAIALVMLFFISASCAYILCVVCCYDSKKEKKQQDELLECIGQMCHSPAVQRFVTLNCNCPCYVTRPKHRFVIRMVLLFLCLVCRFTAFIIYLAAGIKSAGNSLAGLCGASWLFLLLAILLQVLHYRIWWHYLPSYELENKSTEPLSKKHRRYIPHHLLGNNRTMKLGDQPCDNGQECTVRSMEHVLIFHRDAHTPQLRWSEVRKREIHTREHGRYIGFHQTSVQAAASIAHSDFRISNKPPQMLGFGIYFARSQASTLGKARHGGAIICAEIRMGKVLQVTKNELDKVRNTDSWWDEYDTVYYNHVDEIRDEFCIKSPEQILRWVIVVDAEHDTLVNEYKLPEEFNDVACGCV
;
A
#
# COMPACT_ATOMS: atom_id res chain seq x y z
N MET A 1 13.90 -18.79 -5.45
CA MET A 1 12.82 -19.81 -5.35
C MET A 1 12.53 -20.18 -3.90
N TRP A 2 13.55 -20.44 -3.07
CA TRP A 2 13.41 -20.74 -1.63
C TRP A 2 12.72 -19.62 -0.81
N LEU A 3 13.16 -18.36 -0.92
CA LEU A 3 12.50 -17.19 -0.30
C LEU A 3 11.02 -17.00 -0.71
N ARG A 4 10.61 -17.51 -1.89
CA ARG A 4 9.22 -17.42 -2.35
C ARG A 4 8.32 -18.42 -1.62
N SER A 5 8.86 -19.61 -1.30
CA SER A 5 8.20 -20.70 -0.58
C SER A 5 8.16 -20.46 0.94
N THR A 6 9.27 -20.00 1.55
CA THR A 6 9.32 -19.75 3.00
C THR A 6 8.48 -18.53 3.42
N LEU A 7 8.28 -17.57 2.52
CA LEU A 7 7.46 -16.38 2.78
C LEU A 7 6.02 -16.49 2.25
N SER A 8 5.68 -17.52 1.46
CA SER A 8 4.26 -17.84 1.15
C SER A 8 3.62 -18.71 2.24
N SER A 9 4.44 -19.42 3.03
CA SER A 9 4.01 -20.24 4.16
C SER A 9 4.05 -19.51 5.51
N ALA A 10 4.76 -18.38 5.61
CA ALA A 10 4.69 -17.51 6.78
C ALA A 10 3.25 -17.01 6.94
N LYS A 11 2.57 -17.51 7.96
CA LYS A 11 1.21 -17.18 8.40
C LYS A 11 1.07 -15.68 8.75
N PHE A 12 1.23 -14.78 7.80
CA PHE A 12 0.74 -13.39 7.90
C PHE A 12 -0.76 -13.34 7.56
N ARG A 13 -1.50 -14.39 7.90
CA ARG A 13 -2.96 -14.46 7.79
C ARG A 13 -3.66 -13.88 9.02
N ASP A 14 -2.90 -13.47 10.03
CA ASP A 14 -3.45 -12.94 11.27
C ASP A 14 -3.31 -11.42 11.32
N VAL A 15 -4.45 -10.76 11.40
CA VAL A 15 -4.62 -9.31 11.60
C VAL A 15 -3.86 -8.82 12.81
N SER A 16 -3.79 -9.64 13.86
CA SER A 16 -3.03 -9.33 15.06
C SER A 16 -1.53 -9.14 14.76
N SER A 17 -0.99 -9.79 13.74
CA SER A 17 0.39 -9.61 13.29
C SER A 17 0.61 -8.25 12.63
N TYR A 18 -0.38 -7.72 11.91
CA TYR A 18 -0.29 -6.40 11.29
C TYR A 18 -0.33 -5.27 12.34
N ARG A 19 -1.25 -5.33 13.31
CA ARG A 19 -1.27 -4.36 14.43
C ARG A 19 0.05 -4.35 15.19
N ARG A 20 0.60 -5.55 15.46
CA ARG A 20 1.91 -5.71 16.10
C ARG A 20 3.04 -5.11 15.26
N LEU A 21 2.98 -5.17 13.93
CA LEU A 21 3.99 -4.60 13.03
C LEU A 21 4.15 -3.09 13.24
N HIS A 22 3.05 -2.35 13.39
CA HIS A 22 3.09 -0.91 13.66
C HIS A 22 3.68 -0.61 15.03
N SER A 23 3.25 -1.35 16.06
CA SER A 23 3.83 -1.27 17.40
C SER A 23 5.33 -1.56 17.38
N TYR A 24 5.79 -2.58 16.65
CA TYR A 24 7.21 -2.89 16.53
C TYR A 24 8.00 -1.78 15.86
N ASN A 25 7.47 -1.16 14.79
CA ASN A 25 8.12 0.00 14.17
C ASN A 25 8.29 1.14 15.18
N ILE A 26 7.24 1.45 15.96
CA ILE A 26 7.30 2.49 16.99
C ILE A 26 8.34 2.14 18.05
N THR A 27 8.33 0.90 18.56
CA THR A 27 9.31 0.43 19.56
C THR A 27 10.74 0.56 19.05
N VAL A 28 11.01 0.18 17.79
CA VAL A 28 12.34 0.30 17.18
C VAL A 28 12.79 1.76 17.11
N VAL A 29 11.91 2.68 16.73
CA VAL A 29 12.22 4.12 16.69
C VAL A 29 12.47 4.68 18.09
N ILE A 30 11.68 4.29 19.09
CA ILE A 30 11.87 4.72 20.49
C ILE A 30 13.23 4.23 21.01
N LEU A 31 13.56 2.96 20.80
CA LEU A 31 14.84 2.41 21.24
C LEU A 31 16.04 3.10 20.57
N ASP A 32 15.96 3.36 19.26
CA ASP A 32 17.02 4.11 18.56
C ASP A 32 17.14 5.55 19.07
N SER A 33 16.02 6.19 19.44
CA SER A 33 16.00 7.54 20.03
C SER A 33 16.66 7.57 21.41
N ILE A 34 16.39 6.57 22.25
CA ILE A 34 17.07 6.41 23.55
C ILE A 34 18.58 6.23 23.33
N PHE A 35 18.98 5.42 22.35
CA PHE A 35 20.40 5.21 22.08
C PHE A 35 21.06 6.48 21.52
N ALA A 36 20.33 7.27 20.74
CA ALA A 36 20.82 8.58 20.28
C ALA A 36 21.10 9.51 21.46
N PHE A 37 20.19 9.54 22.44
CA PHE A 37 20.40 10.32 23.65
C PHE A 37 21.60 9.82 24.48
N ILE A 38 21.74 8.50 24.67
CA ILE A 38 22.89 7.93 25.38
C ILE A 38 24.20 8.26 24.66
N ARG A 39 24.24 8.20 23.33
CA ARG A 39 25.42 8.59 22.55
C ARG A 39 25.79 10.06 22.74
N ILE A 40 24.81 10.96 22.79
CA ILE A 40 25.04 12.37 23.14
C ILE A 40 25.71 12.48 24.52
N ILE A 41 25.16 11.79 25.53
CA ILE A 41 25.74 11.81 26.88
C ILE A 41 27.18 11.29 26.87
N ILE A 42 27.45 10.14 26.24
CA ILE A 42 28.79 9.56 26.20
C ILE A 42 29.77 10.48 25.47
N PHE A 43 29.35 11.08 24.36
CA PHE A 43 30.20 11.98 23.58
C PHE A 43 30.62 13.23 24.37
N TYR A 44 29.70 13.80 25.16
CA TYR A 44 30.00 14.94 26.02
C TYR A 44 30.55 14.56 27.40
N SER A 45 30.54 13.26 27.76
CA SER A 45 31.16 12.79 28.98
C SER A 45 32.69 12.82 28.85
N GLY A 46 33.36 13.40 29.85
CA GLY A 46 34.83 13.36 29.90
C GLY A 46 35.32 11.92 30.11
N TYR A 47 36.45 11.57 29.49
CA TYR A 47 37.18 10.33 29.73
C TYR A 47 38.58 10.62 30.24
N ARG A 48 39.16 9.70 31.00
CA ARG A 48 40.58 9.76 31.38
C ARG A 48 41.42 9.15 30.27
N ASP A 49 42.39 9.89 29.76
CA ASP A 49 43.39 9.34 28.84
C ASP A 49 44.39 8.42 29.56
N ASP A 50 45.26 7.76 28.80
CA ASP A 50 46.29 6.86 29.36
C ASP A 50 47.27 7.60 30.32
N ASN A 51 47.29 8.95 30.30
CA ASN A 51 48.06 9.80 31.21
C ASN A 51 47.24 10.31 32.41
N GLY A 52 46.01 9.83 32.59
CA GLY A 52 45.10 10.24 33.66
C GLY A 52 44.51 11.65 33.52
N LYS A 53 44.71 12.33 32.39
CA LYS A 53 44.12 13.63 32.12
C LYS A 53 42.68 13.46 31.66
N ASN A 54 41.77 14.27 32.20
CA ASN A 54 40.40 14.35 31.71
C ASN A 54 40.40 15.03 30.34
N LYS A 55 39.90 14.34 29.32
CA LYS A 55 39.68 14.87 27.96
C LYS A 55 38.21 14.66 27.57
N SER A 56 37.71 15.52 26.72
CA SER A 56 36.42 15.29 26.06
C SER A 56 36.62 14.32 24.89
N VAL A 57 35.64 13.47 24.60
CA VAL A 57 35.65 12.65 23.38
C VAL A 57 35.68 13.55 22.14
N GLY A 58 35.08 14.75 22.23
CA GLY A 58 35.09 15.75 21.16
C GLY A 58 36.46 16.37 20.86
N ASP A 59 37.45 16.22 21.73
CA ASP A 59 38.81 16.72 21.49
C ASP A 59 39.56 15.88 20.43
N ASN A 60 39.06 14.69 20.11
CA ASN A 60 39.60 13.83 19.06
C ASN A 60 38.84 14.08 17.74
N SER A 61 39.54 14.63 16.74
CA SER A 61 38.95 14.98 15.44
C SER A 61 38.30 13.78 14.73
N THR A 62 38.87 12.58 14.85
CA THR A 62 38.33 11.36 14.24
C THR A 62 37.02 10.95 14.93
N ALA A 63 36.99 10.99 16.27
CA ALA A 63 35.77 10.70 17.02
C ALA A 63 34.67 11.75 16.77
N LEU A 64 35.05 13.03 16.62
CA LEU A 64 34.12 14.10 16.26
C LEU A 64 33.49 13.88 14.86
N ILE A 65 34.28 13.49 13.86
CA ILE A 65 33.76 13.15 12.52
C ILE A 65 32.80 11.96 12.61
N GLY A 66 33.18 10.91 13.33
CA GLY A 66 32.31 9.75 13.58
C GLY A 66 30.99 10.16 14.22
N TYR A 67 31.03 11.07 15.19
CA TYR A 67 29.86 11.61 15.85
C TYR A 67 28.96 12.44 14.93
N ILE A 68 29.52 13.32 14.11
CA ILE A 68 28.72 14.09 13.14
C ILE A 68 27.98 13.14 12.18
N ILE A 69 28.68 12.13 11.64
CA ILE A 69 28.07 11.14 10.74
C ILE A 69 26.99 10.33 11.47
N ASP A 70 27.25 9.93 12.72
CA ASP A 70 26.30 9.22 13.57
C ASP A 70 25.03 10.03 13.84
N MET A 71 25.18 11.34 14.09
CA MET A 71 24.07 12.26 14.33
C MET A 71 23.26 12.53 13.07
N ILE A 72 23.91 12.63 11.89
CA ILE A 72 23.21 12.66 10.59
C ILE A 72 22.40 11.37 10.39
N GLY A 73 22.99 10.21 10.69
CA GLY A 73 22.29 8.93 10.67
C GLY A 73 21.17 8.81 11.71
N SER A 74 21.20 9.62 12.77
CA SER A 74 20.20 9.72 13.84
C SER A 74 19.17 10.83 13.61
N ALA A 75 19.28 11.65 12.55
CA ALA A 75 18.52 12.89 12.43
C ALA A 75 17.00 12.70 12.64
N ILE A 76 16.45 11.62 12.08
CA ILE A 76 15.04 11.25 12.23
C ILE A 76 14.70 10.91 13.69
N ALA A 77 15.54 10.10 14.35
CA ALA A 77 15.38 9.72 15.75
C ALA A 77 15.55 10.93 16.70
N LEU A 78 16.40 11.90 16.36
CA LEU A 78 16.64 13.11 17.15
C LEU A 78 15.47 14.10 17.06
N VAL A 79 14.95 14.33 15.86
CA VAL A 79 13.72 15.13 15.68
C VAL A 79 12.57 14.47 16.44
N MET A 80 12.51 13.13 16.43
CA MET A 80 11.54 12.39 17.23
C MET A 80 11.70 12.56 18.74
N LEU A 81 12.91 12.46 19.24
CA LEU A 81 13.21 12.69 20.65
C LEU A 81 12.81 14.10 21.08
N PHE A 82 13.03 15.11 20.23
CA PHE A 82 12.63 16.49 20.49
C PHE A 82 11.11 16.60 20.70
N PHE A 83 10.29 16.07 19.79
CA PHE A 83 8.83 16.13 19.93
C PHE A 83 8.31 15.38 21.17
N ILE A 84 8.89 14.21 21.47
CA ILE A 84 8.54 13.45 22.68
C ILE A 84 8.90 14.25 23.93
N SER A 85 10.12 14.79 23.99
CA SER A 85 10.59 15.58 25.13
C SER A 85 9.79 16.87 25.33
N ALA A 86 9.42 17.57 24.26
CA ALA A 86 8.58 18.76 24.31
C ALA A 86 7.16 18.43 24.80
N SER A 87 6.62 17.29 24.38
CA SER A 87 5.32 16.79 24.86
C SER A 87 5.38 16.44 26.35
N CYS A 88 6.40 15.71 26.79
CA CYS A 88 6.63 15.37 28.20
C CYS A 88 6.85 16.61 29.06
N ALA A 89 7.60 17.60 28.58
CA ALA A 89 7.85 18.86 29.29
C ALA A 89 6.57 19.70 29.42
N TYR A 90 5.77 19.82 28.35
CA TYR A 90 4.46 20.46 28.41
C TYR A 90 3.55 19.78 29.44
N ILE A 91 3.52 18.45 29.43
CA ILE A 91 2.77 17.65 30.40
C ILE A 91 3.27 17.88 31.84
N LEU A 92 4.58 17.85 32.07
CA LEU A 92 5.16 18.13 33.39
C LEU A 92 4.82 19.55 33.86
N CYS A 93 4.86 20.54 32.97
CA CYS A 93 4.42 21.91 33.28
C CYS A 93 2.93 21.94 33.66
N VAL A 94 2.05 21.26 32.91
CA VAL A 94 0.62 21.19 33.23
C VAL A 94 0.37 20.51 34.58
N VAL A 95 1.07 19.41 34.87
CA VAL A 95 0.95 18.67 36.14
C VAL A 95 1.52 19.48 37.31
N CYS A 96 2.68 20.12 37.15
CA CYS A 96 3.31 20.92 38.21
C CYS A 96 2.58 22.25 38.46
N CYS A 97 1.82 22.77 37.49
CA CYS A 97 1.03 23.99 37.65
C CYS A 97 -0.40 23.75 38.18
N TYR A 98 -0.86 22.51 38.39
CA TYR A 98 -2.21 22.19 38.85
C TYR A 98 -2.22 21.41 40.20
N ASP A 99 -3.05 21.88 41.14
CA ASP A 99 -2.99 21.59 42.57
C ASP A 99 -3.25 20.13 43.01
N SER A 100 -2.55 19.67 44.07
CA SER A 100 -2.20 18.27 44.42
C SER A 100 -3.31 17.33 44.92
N LYS A 101 -4.60 17.64 44.79
CA LYS A 101 -5.68 16.87 45.45
C LYS A 101 -6.49 15.90 44.58
N LYS A 102 -6.18 15.74 43.29
CA LYS A 102 -6.88 14.82 42.36
C LYS A 102 -6.01 13.71 41.76
N GLU A 103 -4.91 13.35 42.45
CA GLU A 103 -3.79 12.59 41.90
C GLU A 103 -4.15 11.26 41.21
N LYS A 104 -5.00 10.40 41.78
CA LYS A 104 -5.14 9.03 41.24
C LYS A 104 -5.97 8.92 39.97
N LYS A 105 -7.10 9.66 39.91
CA LYS A 105 -7.98 9.67 38.73
C LYS A 105 -7.32 10.37 37.53
N GLN A 106 -6.51 11.40 37.80
CA GLN A 106 -5.79 12.12 36.76
C GLN A 106 -4.54 11.40 36.27
N GLN A 107 -3.92 10.54 37.08
CA GLN A 107 -2.79 9.71 36.62
C GLN A 107 -3.25 8.66 35.60
N ASP A 108 -4.45 8.10 35.77
CA ASP A 108 -5.07 7.20 34.79
C ASP A 108 -5.50 7.97 33.52
N GLU A 109 -6.14 9.15 33.65
CA GLU A 109 -6.44 10.05 32.51
C GLU A 109 -5.16 10.52 31.79
N LEU A 110 -4.04 10.64 32.51
CA LEU A 110 -2.73 11.01 31.98
C LEU A 110 -2.06 9.87 31.20
N LEU A 111 -2.06 8.65 31.73
CA LEU A 111 -1.61 7.47 30.99
C LEU A 111 -2.48 7.25 29.76
N GLU A 112 -3.78 7.55 29.86
CA GLU A 112 -4.70 7.54 28.74
C GLU A 112 -4.36 8.64 27.74
N CYS A 113 -4.04 9.87 28.17
CA CYS A 113 -3.69 10.98 27.28
C CYS A 113 -2.33 10.78 26.58
N ILE A 114 -1.30 10.28 27.28
CA ILE A 114 -0.01 9.88 26.69
C ILE A 114 -0.24 8.70 25.75
N GLY A 115 -1.07 7.74 26.15
CA GLY A 115 -1.55 6.68 25.27
C GLY A 115 -2.18 7.27 24.00
N GLN A 116 -3.10 8.22 24.13
CA GLN A 116 -3.80 8.89 23.03
C GLN A 116 -2.86 9.73 22.15
N MET A 117 -1.82 10.38 22.71
CA MET A 117 -0.80 11.10 21.93
C MET A 117 0.12 10.14 21.17
N CYS A 118 0.58 9.06 21.80
CA CYS A 118 1.33 7.99 21.13
C CYS A 118 0.47 7.19 20.14
N HIS A 119 -0.85 7.20 20.34
CA HIS A 119 -1.87 6.68 19.42
C HIS A 119 -2.37 7.71 18.42
N SER A 120 -1.94 8.97 18.51
CA SER A 120 -2.36 10.03 17.61
C SER A 120 -1.88 9.69 16.22
N PRO A 121 -2.79 9.60 15.22
CA PRO A 121 -2.40 9.31 13.85
C PRO A 121 -1.32 10.27 13.35
N ALA A 122 -1.36 11.56 13.73
CA ALA A 122 -0.38 12.55 13.31
C ALA A 122 1.03 12.26 13.86
N VAL A 123 1.14 11.98 15.16
CA VAL A 123 2.42 11.62 15.81
C VAL A 123 2.93 10.31 15.25
N GLN A 124 2.10 9.26 15.21
CA GLN A 124 2.48 7.97 14.63
C GLN A 124 2.98 8.13 13.19
N ARG A 125 2.33 8.99 12.41
CA ARG A 125 2.72 9.26 11.02
C ARG A 125 4.01 10.03 10.89
N PHE A 126 4.28 10.98 11.77
CA PHE A 126 5.56 11.67 11.79
C PHE A 126 6.70 10.71 12.20
N VAL A 127 6.49 9.91 13.26
CA VAL A 127 7.45 8.90 13.79
C VAL A 127 7.85 7.86 12.76
N THR A 128 6.86 7.29 12.08
CA THR A 128 7.07 6.20 11.13
C THR A 128 7.43 6.71 9.74
N LEU A 129 7.59 8.04 9.60
CA LEU A 129 7.63 8.74 8.32
C LEU A 129 6.39 8.42 7.45
N ASN A 130 5.29 7.95 8.06
CA ASN A 130 3.96 7.72 7.44
C ASN A 130 3.19 9.04 7.23
N CYS A 131 3.86 10.20 7.16
CA CYS A 131 3.20 11.47 6.90
C CYS A 131 2.44 11.40 5.56
N ASN A 132 1.10 11.39 5.65
CA ASN A 132 0.20 11.63 4.55
C ASN A 132 0.01 13.14 4.39
N CYS A 133 1.10 13.89 4.29
CA CYS A 133 0.98 15.27 3.84
C CYS A 133 0.15 15.24 2.54
N PRO A 134 -0.79 16.16 2.31
CA PRO A 134 -1.46 16.32 1.03
C PRO A 134 -0.48 16.53 -0.14
N CYS A 135 0.80 16.82 0.16
CA CYS A 135 1.91 16.87 -0.78
C CYS A 135 2.55 15.48 -1.09
N TYR A 136 2.27 14.45 -0.28
CA TYR A 136 2.67 13.04 -0.41
C TYR A 136 1.41 12.14 -0.44
N VAL A 137 0.64 12.24 -1.52
CA VAL A 137 -0.57 11.43 -1.76
C VAL A 137 -0.22 9.94 -1.92
N THR A 138 -1.23 9.07 -1.77
CA THR A 138 -1.24 7.60 -1.73
C THR A 138 -0.40 6.89 -2.80
N ARG A 139 0.93 6.95 -2.68
CA ARG A 139 1.85 6.19 -3.55
C ARG A 139 2.56 5.11 -2.74
N PRO A 140 1.91 3.98 -2.38
CA PRO A 140 2.52 2.91 -1.59
C PRO A 140 3.91 2.52 -2.06
N LYS A 141 4.08 2.38 -3.39
CA LYS A 141 5.37 2.03 -3.99
C LYS A 141 6.40 3.14 -3.83
N HIS A 142 6.05 4.38 -4.12
CA HIS A 142 7.01 5.49 -4.05
C HIS A 142 7.40 5.79 -2.60
N ARG A 143 6.42 5.79 -1.69
CA ARG A 143 6.61 5.93 -0.25
C ARG A 143 7.50 4.82 0.30
N PHE A 144 7.25 3.57 -0.09
CA PHE A 144 8.13 2.45 0.24
C PHE A 144 9.56 2.68 -0.27
N VAL A 145 9.73 3.08 -1.53
CA VAL A 145 11.06 3.34 -2.12
C VAL A 145 11.80 4.45 -1.38
N ILE A 146 11.17 5.61 -1.14
CA ILE A 146 11.80 6.73 -0.43
C ILE A 146 12.26 6.30 0.97
N ARG A 147 11.43 5.56 1.70
CA ARG A 147 11.79 5.05 3.04
C ARG A 147 12.95 4.09 2.99
N MET A 148 12.93 3.16 2.06
CA MET A 148 14.01 2.19 1.89
C MET A 148 15.32 2.90 1.59
N VAL A 149 15.30 3.94 0.73
CA VAL A 149 16.46 4.78 0.45
C VAL A 149 16.93 5.50 1.72
N LEU A 150 16.02 6.14 2.45
CA LEU A 150 16.37 6.89 3.66
C LEU A 150 16.93 5.98 4.77
N LEU A 151 16.28 4.85 5.04
CA LEU A 151 16.76 3.85 5.99
C LEU A 151 18.11 3.26 5.57
N PHE A 152 18.32 3.04 4.29
CA PHE A 152 19.61 2.57 3.76
C PHE A 152 20.71 3.62 3.94
N LEU A 153 20.44 4.90 3.68
CA LEU A 153 21.38 5.99 3.95
C LEU A 153 21.72 6.07 5.44
N CYS A 154 20.74 6.00 6.33
CA CYS A 154 20.97 5.91 7.77
C CYS A 154 21.85 4.71 8.14
N LEU A 155 21.57 3.53 7.55
CA LEU A 155 22.33 2.30 7.78
C LEU A 155 23.81 2.46 7.38
N VAL A 156 24.08 3.08 6.23
CA VAL A 156 25.43 3.40 5.75
C VAL A 156 26.12 4.37 6.71
N CYS A 157 25.48 5.47 7.09
CA CYS A 157 26.04 6.43 8.04
C CYS A 157 26.39 5.77 9.38
N ARG A 158 25.51 4.94 9.94
CA ARG A 158 25.78 4.22 11.21
C ARG A 158 26.95 3.26 11.09
N PHE A 159 27.03 2.52 9.98
CA PHE A 159 28.13 1.60 9.75
C PHE A 159 29.46 2.36 9.60
N THR A 160 29.48 3.48 8.89
CA THR A 160 30.66 4.34 8.78
C THR A 160 31.08 4.90 10.15
N ALA A 161 30.13 5.41 10.95
CA ALA A 161 30.41 5.91 12.29
C ALA A 161 30.98 4.80 13.21
N PHE A 162 30.40 3.60 13.15
CA PHE A 162 30.90 2.42 13.86
C PHE A 162 32.39 2.15 13.58
N ILE A 163 32.77 2.10 12.30
CA ILE A 163 34.17 1.89 11.89
C ILE A 163 35.07 3.02 12.38
N ILE A 164 34.61 4.28 12.28
CA ILE A 164 35.37 5.44 12.74
C ILE A 164 35.60 5.41 14.25
N TYR A 165 34.60 5.03 15.06
CA TYR A 165 34.75 4.93 16.50
C TYR A 165 35.74 3.84 16.92
N LEU A 166 35.75 2.71 16.23
CA LEU A 166 36.77 1.67 16.44
C LEU A 166 38.17 2.16 16.06
N ALA A 167 38.28 2.94 14.98
CA ALA A 167 39.55 3.49 14.50
C ALA A 167 40.08 4.67 15.35
N ALA A 168 39.21 5.37 16.09
CA ALA A 168 39.58 6.56 16.87
C ALA A 168 40.51 6.26 18.07
N GLY A 169 40.67 4.99 18.48
CA GLY A 169 41.61 4.58 19.52
C GLY A 169 41.23 4.98 20.96
N ILE A 170 40.00 5.46 21.19
CA ILE A 170 39.51 5.87 22.50
C ILE A 170 38.95 4.63 23.22
N LYS A 171 39.78 3.93 24.00
CA LYS A 171 39.46 2.59 24.54
C LYS A 171 38.05 2.46 25.13
N SER A 172 37.72 3.19 26.20
CA SER A 172 36.43 2.99 26.89
C SER A 172 35.26 3.67 26.16
N ALA A 173 35.37 4.97 25.89
CA ALA A 173 34.28 5.75 25.30
C ALA A 173 34.05 5.40 23.82
N GLY A 174 35.12 5.21 23.04
CA GLY A 174 35.03 4.82 21.63
C GLY A 174 34.42 3.43 21.45
N ASN A 175 34.80 2.44 22.27
CA ASN A 175 34.17 1.13 22.25
C ASN A 175 32.68 1.19 22.65
N SER A 176 32.32 2.04 23.61
CA SER A 176 30.92 2.23 24.01
C SER A 176 30.09 2.86 22.89
N LEU A 177 30.62 3.90 22.23
CA LEU A 177 29.98 4.54 21.08
C LEU A 177 29.85 3.56 19.91
N ALA A 178 30.90 2.80 19.60
CA ALA A 178 30.86 1.75 18.59
C ALA A 178 29.81 0.68 18.94
N GLY A 179 29.77 0.20 20.18
CA GLY A 179 28.76 -0.75 20.64
C GLY A 179 27.33 -0.25 20.43
N LEU A 180 27.06 1.01 20.77
CA LEU A 180 25.75 1.65 20.57
C LEU A 180 25.41 1.84 19.09
N CYS A 181 26.38 2.20 18.24
CA CYS A 181 26.16 2.28 16.79
C CYS A 181 25.87 0.91 16.18
N GLY A 182 26.59 -0.13 16.59
CA GLY A 182 26.34 -1.51 16.16
C GLY A 182 24.94 -2.00 16.56
N ALA A 183 24.49 -1.66 17.77
CA ALA A 183 23.14 -2.01 18.21
C ALA A 183 22.04 -1.20 17.48
N SER A 184 22.25 0.10 17.26
CA SER A 184 21.35 0.91 16.40
C SER A 184 21.29 0.42 14.96
N TRP A 185 22.39 -0.12 14.43
CA TRP A 185 22.42 -0.74 13.10
C TRP A 185 21.46 -1.94 13.02
N LEU A 186 21.38 -2.77 14.07
CA LEU A 186 20.40 -3.85 14.15
C LEU A 186 18.95 -3.33 14.15
N PHE A 187 18.68 -2.23 14.85
CA PHE A 187 17.37 -1.58 14.85
C PHE A 187 16.98 -1.07 13.45
N LEU A 188 17.91 -0.48 12.70
CA LEU A 188 17.67 -0.07 11.32
C LEU A 188 17.40 -1.24 10.39
N LEU A 189 18.12 -2.36 10.53
CA LEU A 189 17.81 -3.59 9.78
C LEU A 189 16.41 -4.12 10.09
N LEU A 190 16.03 -4.10 11.38
CA LEU A 190 14.68 -4.51 11.79
C LEU A 190 13.62 -3.56 11.22
N ALA A 191 13.87 -2.24 11.21
CA ALA A 191 12.98 -1.26 10.58
C ALA A 191 12.83 -1.54 9.08
N ILE A 192 13.92 -1.81 8.37
CA ILE A 192 13.89 -2.20 6.94
C ILE A 192 13.04 -3.46 6.74
N LEU A 193 13.24 -4.49 7.55
CA LEU A 193 12.45 -5.72 7.49
C LEU A 193 10.96 -5.44 7.71
N LEU A 194 10.61 -4.63 8.71
CA LEU A 194 9.23 -4.25 9.01
C LEU A 194 8.59 -3.46 7.85
N GLN A 195 9.34 -2.58 7.18
CA GLN A 195 8.84 -1.86 5.99
C GLN A 195 8.60 -2.81 4.81
N VAL A 196 9.50 -3.77 4.58
CA VAL A 196 9.32 -4.80 3.54
C VAL A 196 8.09 -5.66 3.83
N LEU A 197 7.89 -6.06 5.08
CA LEU A 197 6.72 -6.82 5.51
C LEU A 197 5.43 -6.03 5.31
N HIS A 198 5.42 -4.76 5.71
CA HIS A 198 4.28 -3.87 5.53
C HIS A 198 3.90 -3.72 4.06
N TYR A 199 4.88 -3.42 3.21
CA TYR A 199 4.67 -3.31 1.77
C TYR A 199 4.18 -4.63 1.15
N ARG A 200 4.69 -5.76 1.62
CA ARG A 200 4.28 -7.08 1.16
C ARG A 200 2.81 -7.36 1.49
N ILE A 201 2.35 -7.00 2.69
CA ILE A 201 0.95 -7.18 3.10
C ILE A 201 0.01 -6.41 2.17
N TRP A 202 0.39 -5.21 1.75
CA TRP A 202 -0.42 -4.45 0.80
C TRP A 202 -0.31 -4.95 -0.65
N TRP A 203 0.89 -5.33 -1.09
CA TRP A 203 1.11 -5.80 -2.46
C TRP A 203 0.46 -7.16 -2.73
N HIS A 204 0.44 -8.01 -1.70
CA HIS A 204 -0.20 -9.33 -1.67
C HIS A 204 -1.42 -9.32 -0.75
N TYR A 205 -2.21 -8.25 -0.84
CA TYR A 205 -3.47 -8.13 -0.12
C TYR A 205 -4.34 -9.36 -0.37
N LEU A 206 -5.01 -9.82 0.68
CA LEU A 206 -6.03 -10.86 0.64
C LEU A 206 -7.22 -10.34 1.45
N PRO A 207 -8.45 -10.33 0.91
CA PRO A 207 -9.63 -9.88 1.63
C PRO A 207 -10.01 -10.83 2.77
N SER A 208 -10.82 -10.37 3.73
CA SER A 208 -11.25 -11.16 4.90
C SER A 208 -11.82 -12.52 4.51
N TYR A 209 -12.67 -12.52 3.48
CA TYR A 209 -13.33 -13.70 2.95
C TYR A 209 -12.34 -14.81 2.55
N GLU A 210 -11.21 -14.46 1.93
CA GLU A 210 -10.15 -15.41 1.54
C GLU A 210 -9.42 -16.00 2.74
N LEU A 211 -9.23 -15.21 3.79
CA LEU A 211 -8.60 -15.68 5.02
C LEU A 211 -9.50 -16.62 5.82
N GLU A 212 -10.80 -16.28 5.91
CA GLU A 212 -11.81 -17.02 6.65
C GLU A 212 -12.15 -18.35 6.00
N ASN A 213 -12.36 -18.36 4.68
CA ASN A 213 -12.79 -19.58 3.98
C ASN A 213 -11.71 -20.62 3.78
N LYS A 214 -10.46 -20.36 4.22
CA LYS A 214 -9.31 -21.29 4.19
C LYS A 214 -9.33 -22.23 2.98
N SER A 215 -9.66 -21.68 1.79
CA SER A 215 -9.72 -22.50 0.59
C SER A 215 -8.36 -23.17 0.45
N THR A 216 -8.37 -24.51 0.47
CA THR A 216 -7.16 -25.31 0.26
C THR A 216 -6.74 -25.26 -1.20
N GLU A 217 -7.63 -24.80 -2.07
CA GLU A 217 -7.36 -24.66 -3.48
C GLU A 217 -6.44 -23.46 -3.72
N PRO A 218 -5.38 -23.62 -4.54
CA PRO A 218 -4.55 -22.50 -4.93
C PRO A 218 -5.36 -21.51 -5.79
N LEU A 219 -4.97 -20.24 -5.76
CA LEU A 219 -5.51 -19.24 -6.69
C LEU A 219 -5.17 -19.64 -8.14
N SER A 220 -6.09 -19.33 -9.05
CA SER A 220 -5.92 -19.52 -10.49
C SER A 220 -4.67 -18.82 -11.00
N LYS A 221 -3.96 -19.45 -11.95
CA LYS A 221 -2.75 -18.86 -12.55
C LYS A 221 -3.04 -17.56 -13.32
N LYS A 222 -4.29 -17.37 -13.75
CA LYS A 222 -4.78 -16.16 -14.42
C LYS A 222 -5.12 -15.05 -13.42
N HIS A 223 -5.47 -15.40 -12.18
CA HIS A 223 -5.67 -14.43 -11.11
C HIS A 223 -4.32 -13.83 -10.68
N ARG A 224 -4.18 -12.50 -10.81
CA ARG A 224 -2.92 -11.81 -10.51
C ARG A 224 -2.78 -11.45 -9.03
N ARG A 225 -3.83 -10.84 -8.47
CA ARG A 225 -3.93 -10.44 -7.06
C ARG A 225 -5.28 -9.82 -6.75
N TYR A 226 -5.53 -9.65 -5.46
CA TYR A 226 -6.49 -8.68 -4.94
C TYR A 226 -5.87 -7.29 -4.84
N ILE A 227 -6.69 -6.26 -5.06
CA ILE A 227 -6.33 -4.86 -4.91
C ILE A 227 -7.23 -4.27 -3.80
N PRO A 228 -6.67 -3.63 -2.76
CA PRO A 228 -7.47 -2.95 -1.76
C PRO A 228 -8.36 -1.87 -2.38
N HIS A 229 -9.64 -1.82 -1.98
CA HIS A 229 -10.61 -0.84 -2.49
C HIS A 229 -10.16 0.62 -2.38
N HIS A 230 -9.35 0.92 -1.36
CA HIS A 230 -8.83 2.27 -1.09
C HIS A 230 -7.84 2.77 -2.13
N LEU A 231 -7.30 1.87 -2.97
CA LEU A 231 -6.45 2.26 -4.09
C LEU A 231 -7.26 2.70 -5.32
N LEU A 232 -8.59 2.56 -5.32
CA LEU A 232 -9.41 2.95 -6.46
C LEU A 232 -9.61 4.48 -6.55
N GLY A 233 -9.70 4.99 -7.79
CA GLY A 233 -9.63 6.42 -8.13
C GLY A 233 -10.49 7.38 -7.30
N ASN A 234 -11.68 6.98 -6.86
CA ASN A 234 -12.61 7.83 -6.10
C ASN A 234 -12.08 8.18 -4.70
N ASN A 235 -11.16 7.35 -4.19
CA ASN A 235 -10.50 7.54 -2.91
C ASN A 235 -9.16 8.29 -3.08
N ARG A 236 -8.88 8.82 -4.28
CA ARG A 236 -7.64 9.55 -4.61
C ARG A 236 -7.97 11.00 -4.94
N THR A 237 -7.07 11.92 -4.58
CA THR A 237 -7.28 13.36 -4.78
C THR A 237 -6.46 13.90 -5.96
N MET A 238 -6.88 15.04 -6.53
CA MET A 238 -6.31 15.63 -7.75
C MET A 238 -4.88 16.22 -7.61
N LYS A 239 -4.14 15.89 -6.55
CA LYS A 239 -2.80 16.43 -6.30
C LYS A 239 -1.70 15.59 -6.97
N LEU A 240 -0.52 16.20 -7.12
CA LEU A 240 0.58 15.79 -8.03
C LEU A 240 0.78 14.27 -8.14
N GLY A 241 0.84 13.75 -9.38
CA GLY A 241 1.15 12.35 -9.77
C GLY A 241 0.21 11.27 -9.24
N ASP A 242 -0.99 11.69 -8.87
CA ASP A 242 -2.17 10.86 -8.64
C ASP A 242 -3.39 11.34 -9.41
N GLN A 243 -3.18 12.29 -10.33
CA GLN A 243 -4.22 12.69 -11.25
C GLN A 243 -4.68 11.44 -12.02
N PRO A 244 -6.01 11.18 -12.07
CA PRO A 244 -6.57 10.38 -13.16
C PRO A 244 -5.91 10.85 -14.45
N CYS A 245 -5.55 9.95 -15.39
CA CYS A 245 -4.90 10.44 -16.60
C CYS A 245 -5.76 11.57 -17.18
N ASP A 246 -5.12 12.72 -17.43
CA ASP A 246 -5.81 13.98 -17.65
C ASP A 246 -7.03 13.76 -18.55
N ASN A 247 -8.21 14.16 -18.08
CA ASN A 247 -9.53 13.85 -18.67
C ASN A 247 -9.70 14.24 -20.15
N GLY A 248 -8.71 14.88 -20.78
CA GLY A 248 -8.68 15.23 -22.20
C GLY A 248 -7.71 14.41 -23.06
N GLN A 249 -6.83 13.58 -22.49
CA GLN A 249 -5.89 12.75 -23.25
C GLN A 249 -6.11 11.26 -22.97
N GLU A 250 -6.04 10.47 -24.02
CA GLU A 250 -6.21 9.02 -23.94
C GLU A 250 -5.10 8.39 -23.11
N CYS A 251 -5.48 7.47 -22.21
CA CYS A 251 -4.50 6.79 -21.40
C CYS A 251 -3.61 5.87 -22.25
N THR A 252 -2.30 6.13 -22.21
CA THR A 252 -1.27 5.32 -22.88
C THR A 252 -0.91 4.06 -22.11
N VAL A 253 -1.24 3.98 -20.81
CA VAL A 253 -0.93 2.84 -19.93
C VAL A 253 -2.16 1.97 -19.73
N ARG A 254 -2.29 0.90 -20.51
CA ARG A 254 -3.49 0.03 -20.51
C ARG A 254 -3.39 -1.24 -19.66
N SER A 255 -2.65 -1.22 -18.55
CA SER A 255 -2.64 -2.38 -17.64
C SER A 255 -3.92 -2.42 -16.79
N MET A 256 -4.40 -3.62 -16.46
CA MET A 256 -5.60 -3.80 -15.61
C MET A 256 -5.51 -3.01 -14.31
N GLU A 257 -4.36 -3.06 -13.64
CA GLU A 257 -4.14 -2.34 -12.39
C GLU A 257 -4.19 -0.84 -12.61
N HIS A 258 -3.58 -0.32 -13.67
CA HIS A 258 -3.63 1.11 -13.96
C HIS A 258 -5.06 1.57 -14.25
N VAL A 259 -5.77 0.88 -15.15
CA VAL A 259 -7.15 1.26 -15.50
C VAL A 259 -8.05 1.19 -14.26
N LEU A 260 -7.97 0.12 -13.47
CA LEU A 260 -8.80 -0.03 -12.29
C LEU A 260 -8.49 1.03 -11.20
N ILE A 261 -7.22 1.36 -11.02
CA ILE A 261 -6.77 2.30 -9.98
C ILE A 261 -7.04 3.76 -10.38
N PHE A 262 -6.81 4.14 -11.63
CA PHE A 262 -6.81 5.55 -12.06
C PHE A 262 -8.05 5.98 -12.85
N HIS A 263 -8.93 5.04 -13.24
CA HIS A 263 -10.03 5.31 -14.18
C HIS A 263 -11.38 4.73 -13.73
N ARG A 264 -11.68 4.84 -12.44
CA ARG A 264 -12.92 4.31 -11.86
C ARG A 264 -14.17 5.06 -12.34
N ASP A 265 -14.15 6.40 -12.26
CA ASP A 265 -15.30 7.26 -12.57
C ASP A 265 -15.26 7.89 -13.97
N ALA A 266 -14.09 7.93 -14.61
CA ALA A 266 -13.95 8.48 -15.96
C ALA A 266 -14.39 7.46 -17.01
N HIS A 267 -15.36 7.85 -17.86
CA HIS A 267 -15.78 7.04 -19.01
C HIS A 267 -14.66 6.84 -20.03
N THR A 268 -13.68 7.75 -20.01
CA THR A 268 -12.49 7.76 -20.87
C THR A 268 -11.26 7.48 -20.01
N PRO A 269 -10.80 6.23 -20.07
CA PRO A 269 -9.58 5.99 -20.85
C PRO A 269 -9.78 4.97 -21.97
N GLN A 270 -10.83 4.16 -21.90
CA GLN A 270 -11.01 3.04 -22.80
C GLN A 270 -11.84 3.46 -24.01
N LEU A 271 -11.14 3.66 -25.12
CA LEU A 271 -11.73 3.81 -26.44
C LEU A 271 -12.67 2.65 -26.73
N ARG A 272 -13.72 2.91 -27.53
CA ARG A 272 -14.59 1.84 -28.02
C ARG A 272 -13.80 0.82 -28.81
N TRP A 273 -14.29 -0.42 -28.85
CA TRP A 273 -13.62 -1.48 -29.61
C TRP A 273 -13.38 -1.11 -31.08
N SER A 274 -14.34 -0.43 -31.71
CA SER A 274 -14.23 0.07 -33.09
C SER A 274 -13.06 1.05 -33.30
N GLU A 275 -12.74 1.84 -32.27
CA GLU A 275 -11.66 2.83 -32.29
C GLU A 275 -10.31 2.19 -31.96
N VAL A 276 -10.28 1.25 -31.01
CA VAL A 276 -9.09 0.45 -30.70
C VAL A 276 -8.61 -0.28 -31.95
N ARG A 277 -9.51 -0.96 -32.67
CA ARG A 277 -9.17 -1.71 -33.89
C ARG A 277 -8.56 -0.83 -34.98
N LYS A 278 -9.04 0.41 -35.15
CA LYS A 278 -8.48 1.34 -36.15
C LYS A 278 -7.01 1.70 -35.86
N ARG A 279 -6.59 1.66 -34.59
CA ARG A 279 -5.26 2.08 -34.13
C ARG A 279 -4.29 0.92 -33.98
N GLU A 280 -4.80 -0.22 -33.54
CA GLU A 280 -4.00 -1.44 -33.38
C GLU A 280 -3.40 -1.94 -34.70
N ILE A 281 -3.86 -1.47 -35.87
CA ILE A 281 -3.20 -1.73 -37.17
C ILE A 281 -1.69 -1.42 -37.10
N HIS A 282 -1.24 -0.56 -36.17
CA HIS A 282 0.14 -0.14 -36.02
C HIS A 282 0.88 -0.69 -34.78
N THR A 283 0.26 -1.49 -33.91
CA THR A 283 0.90 -2.03 -32.69
C THR A 283 0.75 -3.55 -32.55
N ARG A 284 1.79 -4.25 -32.08
CA ARG A 284 1.82 -5.73 -31.92
C ARG A 284 0.89 -6.28 -30.83
N GLU A 285 0.05 -5.47 -30.20
CA GLU A 285 -0.88 -5.86 -29.12
C GLU A 285 -2.28 -6.20 -29.62
N HIS A 286 -2.41 -6.65 -30.87
CA HIS A 286 -3.70 -6.88 -31.52
C HIS A 286 -4.67 -7.72 -30.69
N GLY A 287 -5.90 -7.24 -30.57
CA GLY A 287 -7.01 -8.04 -30.07
C GLY A 287 -7.21 -7.99 -28.55
N ARG A 288 -6.49 -7.14 -27.81
CA ARG A 288 -6.56 -7.13 -26.34
C ARG A 288 -7.38 -5.95 -25.81
N TYR A 289 -8.20 -6.22 -24.80
CA TYR A 289 -9.12 -5.24 -24.25
C TYR A 289 -9.34 -5.46 -22.75
N ILE A 290 -9.64 -4.39 -22.01
CA ILE A 290 -9.88 -4.48 -20.56
C ILE A 290 -11.38 -4.44 -20.29
N GLY A 291 -11.90 -5.49 -19.66
CA GLY A 291 -13.32 -5.60 -19.27
C GLY A 291 -13.52 -5.57 -17.76
N PHE A 292 -14.67 -5.05 -17.35
CA PHE A 292 -15.09 -5.03 -15.94
C PHE A 292 -16.29 -5.95 -15.71
N HIS A 293 -16.23 -6.75 -14.65
CA HIS A 293 -17.30 -7.65 -14.23
C HIS A 293 -17.59 -7.43 -12.75
N GLN A 294 -18.82 -7.08 -12.39
CA GLN A 294 -19.23 -6.91 -11.00
C GLN A 294 -20.06 -8.11 -10.56
N THR A 295 -19.77 -8.62 -9.37
CA THR A 295 -20.42 -9.80 -8.81
C THR A 295 -20.37 -9.78 -7.28
N SER A 296 -20.91 -10.82 -6.63
CA SER A 296 -20.80 -10.98 -5.18
C SER A 296 -19.38 -11.37 -4.77
N VAL A 297 -19.01 -11.10 -3.52
CA VAL A 297 -17.71 -11.51 -2.97
C VAL A 297 -17.47 -13.01 -3.08
N GLN A 298 -18.51 -13.82 -2.81
CA GLN A 298 -18.44 -15.27 -2.89
C GLN A 298 -18.16 -15.75 -4.32
N ALA A 299 -18.83 -15.15 -5.31
CA ALA A 299 -18.61 -15.48 -6.71
C ALA A 299 -17.23 -15.03 -7.19
N ALA A 300 -16.78 -13.84 -6.78
CA ALA A 300 -15.44 -13.35 -7.12
C ALA A 300 -14.34 -14.24 -6.55
N ALA A 301 -14.45 -14.68 -5.29
CA ALA A 301 -13.53 -15.63 -4.68
C ALA A 301 -13.56 -16.98 -5.41
N SER A 302 -14.75 -17.50 -5.76
CA SER A 302 -14.86 -18.72 -6.55
C SER A 302 -14.16 -18.61 -7.90
N ILE A 303 -14.31 -17.47 -8.59
CA ILE A 303 -13.60 -17.17 -9.85
C ILE A 303 -12.09 -17.07 -9.61
N ALA A 304 -11.64 -16.49 -8.48
CA ALA A 304 -10.23 -16.36 -8.16
C ALA A 304 -9.52 -17.72 -8.03
N HIS A 305 -10.20 -18.73 -7.50
CA HIS A 305 -9.68 -20.10 -7.38
C HIS A 305 -9.89 -20.95 -8.62
N SER A 306 -10.94 -20.67 -9.40
CA SER A 306 -11.29 -21.44 -10.59
C SER A 306 -11.10 -20.61 -11.87
N ASP A 307 -12.17 -20.47 -12.65
CA ASP A 307 -12.22 -19.62 -13.83
C ASP A 307 -13.64 -19.06 -13.95
N PHE A 308 -13.84 -18.12 -14.87
CA PHE A 308 -15.17 -17.64 -15.20
C PHE A 308 -16.02 -18.77 -15.77
N ARG A 309 -17.31 -18.75 -15.45
CA ARG A 309 -18.29 -19.69 -16.00
C ARG A 309 -19.18 -18.97 -17.00
N ILE A 310 -19.46 -19.65 -18.10
CA ILE A 310 -20.37 -19.16 -19.13
C ILE A 310 -21.80 -19.13 -18.57
N SER A 311 -22.50 -18.02 -18.81
CA SER A 311 -23.95 -17.97 -18.61
C SER A 311 -24.65 -18.49 -19.84
N ASN A 312 -25.33 -19.64 -19.72
CA ASN A 312 -26.01 -20.33 -20.82
C ASN A 312 -27.52 -20.50 -20.58
N LYS A 313 -28.10 -19.70 -19.66
CA LYS A 313 -29.51 -19.76 -19.31
C LYS A 313 -30.18 -18.41 -19.51
N PRO A 314 -31.33 -18.32 -20.21
CA PRO A 314 -32.08 -17.08 -20.34
C PRO A 314 -32.50 -16.48 -18.98
N PRO A 315 -32.65 -15.15 -18.88
CA PRO A 315 -32.44 -14.14 -19.92
C PRO A 315 -30.98 -13.68 -20.03
N GLN A 316 -30.46 -13.56 -21.27
CA GLN A 316 -29.11 -13.12 -21.63
C GLN A 316 -29.16 -12.17 -22.83
N MET A 317 -28.86 -10.89 -22.61
CA MET A 317 -29.08 -9.82 -23.61
C MET A 317 -28.17 -9.94 -24.84
N LEU A 318 -26.92 -10.33 -24.65
CA LEU A 318 -25.87 -10.43 -25.68
C LEU A 318 -25.55 -11.89 -26.03
N GLY A 319 -26.51 -12.78 -25.79
CA GLY A 319 -26.35 -14.22 -25.99
C GLY A 319 -25.65 -14.93 -24.85
N PHE A 320 -25.44 -16.23 -25.01
CA PHE A 320 -24.76 -17.04 -24.01
C PHE A 320 -23.25 -16.75 -23.99
N GLY A 321 -22.69 -16.55 -22.80
CA GLY A 321 -21.28 -16.17 -22.65
C GLY A 321 -20.96 -15.54 -21.30
N ILE A 322 -19.83 -14.84 -21.23
CA ILE A 322 -19.33 -14.14 -20.04
C ILE A 322 -19.37 -12.64 -20.32
N TYR A 323 -20.05 -11.90 -19.45
CA TYR A 323 -20.37 -10.50 -19.66
C TYR A 323 -19.35 -9.59 -18.98
N PHE A 324 -18.92 -8.57 -19.72
CA PHE A 324 -18.07 -7.50 -19.24
C PHE A 324 -18.63 -6.16 -19.68
N ALA A 325 -18.37 -5.14 -18.88
CA ALA A 325 -18.66 -3.75 -19.22
C ALA A 325 -17.37 -3.02 -19.62
N ARG A 326 -17.50 -1.95 -20.40
CA ARG A 326 -16.37 -1.13 -20.86
C ARG A 326 -15.72 -0.33 -19.73
N SER A 327 -16.52 0.11 -18.74
CA SER A 327 -16.03 0.88 -17.61
C SER A 327 -16.55 0.33 -16.28
N GLN A 328 -15.90 0.69 -15.18
CA GLN A 328 -16.38 0.33 -13.85
C GLN A 328 -17.73 0.98 -13.53
N ALA A 329 -17.93 2.25 -13.89
CA ALA A 329 -19.22 2.92 -13.75
C ALA A 329 -20.35 2.17 -14.49
N SER A 330 -20.02 1.54 -15.62
CA SER A 330 -20.97 0.73 -16.40
C SER A 330 -21.48 -0.50 -15.66
N THR A 331 -20.78 -1.01 -14.64
CA THR A 331 -21.23 -2.19 -13.89
C THR A 331 -22.20 -1.84 -12.77
N LEU A 332 -22.18 -0.58 -12.29
CA LEU A 332 -22.99 -0.11 -11.18
C LEU A 332 -24.49 -0.27 -11.49
N GLY A 333 -25.21 -0.91 -10.57
CA GLY A 333 -26.65 -1.16 -10.67
C GLY A 333 -27.08 -2.26 -11.65
N LYS A 334 -26.13 -2.96 -12.30
CA LYS A 334 -26.45 -4.05 -13.24
C LYS A 334 -26.41 -5.43 -12.62
N ALA A 335 -25.50 -5.65 -11.68
CA ALA A 335 -25.45 -6.91 -10.94
C ALA A 335 -26.51 -6.92 -9.83
N ARG A 336 -27.29 -8.00 -9.73
CA ARG A 336 -28.21 -8.23 -8.59
C ARG A 336 -27.48 -8.39 -7.25
N HIS A 337 -26.18 -8.68 -7.31
CA HIS A 337 -25.30 -8.83 -6.17
C HIS A 337 -24.03 -8.02 -6.42
N GLY A 338 -23.83 -6.98 -5.61
CA GLY A 338 -22.59 -6.19 -5.58
C GLY A 338 -21.59 -6.74 -4.56
N GLY A 339 -20.48 -6.02 -4.40
CA GLY A 339 -19.49 -6.28 -3.36
C GLY A 339 -18.10 -6.66 -3.88
N ALA A 340 -17.97 -7.04 -5.15
CA ALA A 340 -16.66 -7.23 -5.77
C ALA A 340 -16.65 -6.87 -7.26
N ILE A 341 -15.51 -6.36 -7.72
CA ILE A 341 -15.25 -5.97 -9.11
C ILE A 341 -14.04 -6.74 -9.60
N ILE A 342 -14.19 -7.40 -10.75
CA ILE A 342 -13.13 -8.08 -11.46
C ILE A 342 -12.78 -7.26 -12.70
N CYS A 343 -11.51 -6.88 -12.81
CA CYS A 343 -10.96 -6.24 -14.00
C CYS A 343 -10.10 -7.27 -14.74
N ALA A 344 -10.43 -7.53 -16.00
CA ALA A 344 -9.89 -8.63 -16.78
C ALA A 344 -9.26 -8.13 -18.09
N GLU A 345 -8.13 -8.70 -18.48
CA GLU A 345 -7.56 -8.55 -19.82
C GLU A 345 -8.05 -9.68 -20.71
N ILE A 346 -8.67 -9.30 -21.82
CA ILE A 346 -9.49 -10.18 -22.65
C ILE A 346 -8.97 -10.13 -24.08
N ARG A 347 -8.89 -11.29 -24.72
CA ARG A 347 -8.69 -11.44 -26.15
C ARG A 347 -10.04 -11.39 -26.87
N MET A 348 -10.31 -10.27 -27.53
CA MET A 348 -11.58 -9.99 -28.18
C MET A 348 -11.82 -10.83 -29.44
N GLY A 349 -10.75 -11.19 -30.16
CA GLY A 349 -10.85 -12.01 -31.39
C GLY A 349 -11.69 -11.33 -32.47
N LYS A 350 -12.50 -12.12 -33.19
CA LYS A 350 -13.46 -11.61 -34.17
C LYS A 350 -14.71 -11.11 -33.46
N VAL A 351 -14.99 -9.81 -33.56
CA VAL A 351 -16.06 -9.14 -32.81
C VAL A 351 -17.27 -8.82 -33.68
N LEU A 352 -18.45 -9.30 -33.28
CA LEU A 352 -19.74 -8.87 -33.80
C LEU A 352 -20.20 -7.63 -33.04
N GLN A 353 -20.28 -6.50 -33.73
CA GLN A 353 -20.80 -5.27 -33.15
C GLN A 353 -22.30 -5.18 -33.39
N VAL A 354 -23.06 -4.93 -32.32
CA VAL A 354 -24.52 -4.79 -32.38
C VAL A 354 -24.97 -3.46 -31.80
N THR A 355 -26.07 -2.95 -32.30
CA THR A 355 -26.82 -1.82 -31.74
C THR A 355 -28.12 -2.30 -31.09
N LYS A 356 -28.88 -1.38 -30.47
CA LYS A 356 -30.13 -1.72 -29.77
C LYS A 356 -31.12 -2.47 -30.67
N ASN A 357 -31.20 -2.08 -31.94
CA ASN A 357 -32.11 -2.68 -32.94
C ASN A 357 -31.67 -4.07 -33.41
N GLU A 358 -30.48 -4.51 -33.02
CA GLU A 358 -29.88 -5.77 -33.46
C GLU A 358 -29.71 -6.78 -32.31
N LEU A 359 -30.08 -6.40 -31.08
CA LEU A 359 -29.97 -7.26 -29.91
C LEU A 359 -30.75 -8.57 -30.06
N ASP A 360 -31.89 -8.55 -30.75
CA ASP A 360 -32.70 -9.75 -30.94
C ASP A 360 -32.00 -10.82 -31.82
N LYS A 361 -30.96 -10.45 -32.58
CA LYS A 361 -30.14 -11.40 -33.35
C LYS A 361 -29.26 -12.29 -32.46
N VAL A 362 -28.92 -11.82 -31.26
CA VAL A 362 -27.95 -12.48 -30.36
C VAL A 362 -28.58 -12.92 -29.04
N ARG A 363 -29.65 -12.25 -28.59
CA ARG A 363 -30.30 -12.46 -27.30
C ARG A 363 -30.68 -13.92 -27.07
N ASN A 364 -30.32 -14.47 -25.91
CA ASN A 364 -30.64 -15.83 -25.49
C ASN A 364 -30.17 -16.94 -26.44
N THR A 365 -29.14 -16.69 -27.25
CA THR A 365 -28.60 -17.69 -28.18
C THR A 365 -27.08 -17.71 -28.18
N ASP A 366 -26.51 -18.78 -28.69
CA ASP A 366 -25.10 -19.00 -29.01
C ASP A 366 -24.84 -19.02 -30.53
N SER A 367 -25.83 -18.61 -31.35
CA SER A 367 -25.78 -18.66 -32.82
C SER A 367 -24.59 -17.92 -33.45
N TRP A 368 -24.01 -16.97 -32.72
CA TRP A 368 -22.85 -16.19 -33.14
C TRP A 368 -21.51 -16.87 -32.85
N TRP A 369 -21.46 -17.98 -32.09
CA TRP A 369 -20.22 -18.63 -31.63
C TRP A 369 -19.39 -19.23 -32.77
N ASP A 370 -20.05 -19.67 -33.85
CA ASP A 370 -19.40 -20.27 -35.03
C ASP A 370 -18.60 -19.23 -35.82
N GLU A 371 -19.10 -17.99 -35.88
CA GLU A 371 -18.51 -16.95 -36.71
C GLU A 371 -17.69 -15.94 -35.90
N TYR A 372 -18.04 -15.69 -34.64
CA TYR A 372 -17.47 -14.64 -33.81
C TYR A 372 -16.97 -15.17 -32.47
N ASP A 373 -16.02 -14.45 -31.88
CA ASP A 373 -15.47 -14.74 -30.55
C ASP A 373 -16.08 -13.85 -29.46
N THR A 374 -16.58 -12.68 -29.85
CA THR A 374 -17.16 -11.70 -28.92
C THR A 374 -18.32 -10.96 -29.58
N VAL A 375 -19.37 -10.69 -28.82
CA VAL A 375 -20.41 -9.71 -29.17
C VAL A 375 -20.16 -8.42 -28.40
N TYR A 376 -20.07 -7.29 -29.08
CA TYR A 376 -19.90 -5.97 -28.47
C TYR A 376 -21.13 -5.11 -28.74
N TYR A 377 -21.77 -4.63 -27.68
CA TYR A 377 -22.93 -3.76 -27.75
C TYR A 377 -22.52 -2.29 -27.69
N ASN A 378 -22.67 -1.60 -28.81
CA ASN A 378 -22.51 -0.15 -28.90
C ASN A 378 -23.79 0.51 -28.39
N HIS A 379 -23.83 0.85 -27.10
CA HIS A 379 -24.98 1.54 -26.51
C HIS A 379 -24.97 3.03 -26.94
N VAL A 380 -26.15 3.66 -27.05
CA VAL A 380 -26.25 5.09 -27.43
C VAL A 380 -25.50 5.96 -26.43
N ASP A 381 -25.74 5.69 -25.15
CA ASP A 381 -24.94 6.18 -24.04
C ASP A 381 -23.72 5.26 -23.83
N GLU A 382 -22.52 5.75 -24.15
CA GLU A 382 -21.31 4.93 -24.20
C GLU A 382 -20.90 4.34 -22.84
N ILE A 383 -21.37 4.96 -21.76
CA ILE A 383 -21.13 4.51 -20.39
C ILE A 383 -21.84 3.20 -20.12
N ARG A 384 -22.69 2.72 -21.03
CA ARG A 384 -23.43 1.47 -20.90
C ARG A 384 -22.97 0.45 -21.93
N ASP A 385 -21.87 0.70 -22.65
CA ASP A 385 -21.23 -0.27 -23.53
C ASP A 385 -20.88 -1.55 -22.75
N GLU A 386 -21.20 -2.69 -23.36
CA GLU A 386 -21.01 -4.03 -22.80
C GLU A 386 -20.54 -4.98 -23.89
N PHE A 387 -19.92 -6.07 -23.48
CA PHE A 387 -19.55 -7.13 -24.40
C PHE A 387 -19.64 -8.51 -23.72
N CYS A 388 -19.89 -9.51 -24.55
CA CYS A 388 -20.06 -10.90 -24.15
C CYS A 388 -19.05 -11.75 -24.92
N ILE A 389 -18.20 -12.48 -24.19
CA ILE A 389 -17.22 -13.41 -24.77
C ILE A 389 -17.73 -14.84 -24.67
N LYS A 390 -17.41 -15.68 -25.65
CA LYS A 390 -17.93 -17.06 -25.67
C LYS A 390 -17.20 -18.01 -24.73
N SER A 391 -15.93 -17.73 -24.39
CA SER A 391 -15.08 -18.69 -23.69
C SER A 391 -14.17 -18.06 -22.61
N PRO A 392 -13.97 -18.73 -21.45
CA PRO A 392 -13.03 -18.28 -20.41
C PRO A 392 -11.56 -18.25 -20.87
N GLU A 393 -11.20 -19.01 -21.90
CA GLU A 393 -9.85 -19.03 -22.48
C GLU A 393 -9.48 -17.68 -23.13
N GLN A 394 -10.47 -16.86 -23.50
CA GLN A 394 -10.24 -15.50 -23.96
C GLN A 394 -9.75 -14.59 -22.83
N ILE A 395 -9.99 -14.94 -21.57
CA ILE A 395 -9.52 -14.18 -20.41
C ILE A 395 -8.08 -14.57 -20.12
N LEU A 396 -7.15 -13.63 -20.33
CA LEU A 396 -5.72 -13.86 -20.18
C LEU A 396 -5.30 -13.76 -18.70
N ARG A 397 -5.86 -12.79 -17.99
CA ARG A 397 -5.60 -12.52 -16.57
C ARG A 397 -6.66 -11.60 -15.99
N TRP A 398 -6.77 -11.57 -14.66
CA TRP A 398 -7.63 -10.64 -13.95
C TRP A 398 -7.07 -10.22 -12.60
N VAL A 399 -7.56 -9.10 -12.10
CA VAL A 399 -7.41 -8.61 -10.72
C VAL A 399 -8.78 -8.41 -10.10
N ILE A 400 -8.88 -8.55 -8.79
CA ILE A 400 -10.14 -8.44 -8.06
C ILE A 400 -10.04 -7.34 -7.01
N VAL A 401 -11.09 -6.55 -6.87
CA VAL A 401 -11.28 -5.64 -5.75
C VAL A 401 -12.55 -6.06 -5.03
N VAL A 402 -12.47 -6.21 -3.72
CA VAL A 402 -13.64 -6.36 -2.85
C VAL A 402 -13.98 -4.98 -2.31
N ASP A 403 -15.25 -4.61 -2.36
CA ASP A 403 -15.72 -3.33 -1.83
C ASP A 403 -15.49 -3.25 -0.32
N ALA A 404 -15.16 -2.05 0.16
CA ALA A 404 -14.74 -1.84 1.55
C ALA A 404 -15.77 -2.30 2.59
N GLU A 405 -17.06 -2.16 2.28
CA GLU A 405 -18.16 -2.58 3.15
C GLU A 405 -18.24 -4.10 3.33
N HIS A 406 -17.65 -4.86 2.41
CA HIS A 406 -17.66 -6.33 2.42
C HIS A 406 -16.31 -6.95 2.83
N ASP A 407 -15.35 -6.14 3.25
CA ASP A 407 -14.00 -6.59 3.61
C ASP A 407 -13.58 -6.01 4.96
N THR A 408 -13.76 -6.80 6.03
CA THR A 408 -13.49 -6.37 7.41
C THR A 408 -12.01 -6.01 7.63
N LEU A 409 -11.09 -6.58 6.85
CA LEU A 409 -9.65 -6.32 6.95
C LEU A 409 -9.30 -4.88 6.59
N VAL A 410 -10.12 -4.21 5.79
CA VAL A 410 -9.92 -2.81 5.42
C VAL A 410 -9.76 -1.95 6.67
N ASN A 411 -10.70 -2.06 7.60
CA ASN A 411 -10.70 -1.28 8.83
C ASN A 411 -9.65 -1.80 9.81
N GLU A 412 -9.45 -3.12 9.85
CA GLU A 412 -8.48 -3.72 10.76
C GLU A 412 -7.03 -3.39 10.41
N TYR A 413 -6.73 -3.24 9.12
CA TYR A 413 -5.45 -2.73 8.62
C TYR A 413 -5.37 -1.19 8.59
N LYS A 414 -6.44 -0.50 9.00
CA LYS A 414 -6.54 0.96 8.99
C LYS A 414 -6.24 1.55 7.60
N LEU A 415 -6.69 0.85 6.55
CA LEU A 415 -6.48 1.30 5.17
C LEU A 415 -7.14 2.66 4.91
N PRO A 416 -8.37 2.96 5.41
CA PRO A 416 -8.94 4.29 5.25
C PRO A 416 -8.02 5.38 5.80
N GLU A 417 -7.49 5.21 7.01
CA GLU A 417 -6.57 6.17 7.61
C GLU A 417 -5.26 6.26 6.83
N GLU A 418 -4.70 5.11 6.45
CA GLU A 418 -3.45 5.02 5.71
C GLU A 418 -3.52 5.70 4.34
N PHE A 419 -4.69 5.68 3.71
CA PHE A 419 -4.95 6.30 2.41
C PHE A 419 -5.64 7.67 2.49
N ASN A 420 -6.03 8.13 3.68
CA ASN A 420 -6.64 9.44 3.89
C ASN A 420 -5.58 10.54 3.87
N ASP A 421 -5.75 11.48 2.94
CA ASP A 421 -4.89 12.64 2.66
C ASP A 421 -5.36 13.94 3.37
N VAL A 422 -6.55 13.93 3.97
CA VAL A 422 -7.13 15.04 4.75
C VAL A 422 -6.73 14.96 6.22
N ALA A 423 -6.41 13.77 6.71
CA ALA A 423 -6.15 13.51 8.14
C ALA A 423 -4.87 14.15 8.70
N CYS A 424 -4.01 14.74 7.88
CA CYS A 424 -2.81 15.44 8.36
C CYS A 424 -3.03 16.93 8.64
N GLY A 425 -4.22 17.50 8.36
CA GLY A 425 -4.52 18.90 8.65
C GLY A 425 -3.57 19.92 7.99
N CYS A 426 -2.75 19.48 7.04
CA CYS A 426 -1.90 20.38 6.28
C CYS A 426 -2.78 21.10 5.26
N VAL A 427 -3.17 22.32 5.60
CA VAL A 427 -3.78 23.28 4.68
C VAL A 427 -2.73 23.75 3.67
#